data_AF-A0AA87SXX4-F1
#
_entry.id   AF-A0AA87SXX4-F1
#
_cell.length_a   1.000
_cell.length_b   1.000
_cell.length_c   1.000
_cell.angle_alpha   90.00
_cell.angle_beta   90.00
_cell.angle_gamma   90.00
#
_symmetry.space_group_name_H-M   'P 1'
#
loop_
_entity.id
_entity.type
_entity.pdbx_description
1 polymer ?
#
loop_
_entity_poly.entity_id
_entity_poly.type
_entity_poly.pdbx_seq_one_letter_code
_entity_poly.pdbx_strand_id
1 'polypeptide(L)'
;MKEYIQKTIKLENGDRVILYDSDKIKGKIPVFEFNRNVIKVDKNDVILWRIKVPGKDDWEAPFLKIKLRQGKLIAYHWAGGEFEVNLEDGSIKLIQEHR
;
A
#
# COMPACT_ATOMS: atom_id res chain seq x y z
N MET A 1 -3.07 2.99 -16.70
CA MET A 1 -2.54 3.12 -15.31
C MET A 1 -3.56 3.66 -14.30
N LYS A 2 -4.24 4.81 -14.53
CA LYS A 2 -5.26 5.31 -13.59
C LYS A 2 -6.43 4.34 -13.36
N GLU A 3 -6.74 3.50 -14.34
CA GLU A 3 -7.79 2.45 -14.28
C GLU A 3 -7.57 1.40 -13.18
N TYR A 4 -6.32 1.24 -12.73
CA TYR A 4 -5.90 0.29 -11.71
C TYR A 4 -5.84 0.89 -10.32
N ILE A 5 -6.16 2.19 -10.14
CA ILE A 5 -6.13 2.85 -8.85
C ILE A 5 -7.45 2.58 -8.12
N GLN A 6 -7.37 1.93 -6.96
CA GLN A 6 -8.52 1.74 -6.07
C GLN A 6 -8.71 2.96 -5.17
N LYS A 7 -7.63 3.55 -4.65
CA LYS A 7 -7.70 4.68 -3.74
C LYS A 7 -6.48 5.59 -3.84
N THR A 8 -6.72 6.88 -3.65
CA THR A 8 -5.68 7.90 -3.48
C THR A 8 -5.96 8.71 -2.22
N ILE A 9 -4.92 8.92 -1.42
CA ILE A 9 -4.92 9.82 -0.26
C ILE A 9 -3.94 10.95 -0.56
N LYS A 10 -4.42 12.20 -0.51
CA LYS A 10 -3.55 13.38 -0.60
C LYS A 10 -3.01 13.70 0.79
N LEU A 11 -1.71 13.97 0.87
CA LEU A 11 -1.03 14.43 2.07
C LEU A 11 -0.93 15.96 2.05
N GLU A 12 -0.70 16.56 3.22
CA GLU A 12 -0.63 18.03 3.38
C GLU A 12 0.50 18.67 2.57
N ASN A 13 1.60 17.94 2.36
CA ASN A 13 2.74 18.39 1.57
C ASN A 13 2.54 18.27 0.04
N GLY A 14 1.36 17.83 -0.41
CA GLY A 14 1.05 17.63 -1.83
C GLY A 14 1.40 16.24 -2.38
N ASP A 15 2.10 15.41 -1.61
CA ASP A 15 2.34 14.01 -1.97
C ASP A 15 1.03 13.22 -1.96
N ARG A 16 1.06 12.05 -2.59
CA ARG A 16 -0.09 11.14 -2.62
C ARG A 16 0.34 9.73 -2.25
N VAL A 17 -0.53 9.05 -1.51
CA VAL A 17 -0.45 7.60 -1.30
C VAL A 17 -1.51 6.96 -2.17
N ILE A 18 -1.11 5.98 -2.98
CA ILE A 18 -1.94 5.27 -3.93
C ILE A 18 -2.01 3.80 -3.54
N LEU A 19 -3.22 3.27 -3.51
CA LEU A 19 -3.49 1.84 -3.45
C LEU A 19 -3.98 1.39 -4.82
N TYR A 20 -3.27 0.43 -5.43
CA TYR A 20 -3.73 -0.23 -6.64
C TYR A 20 -4.72 -1.35 -6.31
N ASP A 21 -5.72 -1.47 -7.17
CA ASP A 21 -6.80 -2.44 -7.14
C ASP A 21 -6.24 -3.85 -7.42
N SER A 22 -6.18 -4.66 -6.37
CA SER A 22 -5.61 -6.01 -6.42
C SER A 22 -6.33 -6.88 -7.45
N ASP A 23 -7.66 -6.79 -7.57
CA ASP A 23 -8.41 -7.67 -8.48
C ASP A 23 -8.08 -7.37 -9.95
N LYS A 24 -7.73 -6.13 -10.26
CA LYS A 24 -7.40 -5.72 -11.63
C LYS A 24 -5.95 -5.96 -12.03
N ILE A 25 -5.03 -6.02 -11.07
CA ILE A 25 -3.59 -6.20 -11.31
C ILE A 25 -3.13 -7.65 -11.08
N LYS A 26 -3.95 -8.49 -10.44
CA LYS A 26 -3.67 -9.91 -10.22
C LYS A 26 -3.37 -10.63 -11.54
N GLY A 27 -2.30 -11.44 -11.55
CA GLY A 27 -1.82 -12.17 -12.72
C GLY A 27 -1.20 -11.31 -13.84
N LYS A 28 -1.19 -9.97 -13.71
CA LYS A 28 -0.56 -9.06 -14.70
C LYS A 28 0.82 -8.59 -14.29
N ILE A 29 1.16 -8.72 -13.01
CA ILE A 29 2.44 -8.31 -12.42
C ILE A 29 3.00 -9.44 -11.55
N PRO A 30 4.32 -9.48 -11.30
CA PRO A 30 4.93 -10.44 -10.39
C PRO A 30 4.33 -10.36 -8.98
N VAL A 31 4.28 -11.49 -8.26
CA VAL A 31 3.69 -11.59 -6.91
C VAL A 31 4.35 -10.61 -5.93
N PHE A 32 5.67 -10.40 -6.02
CA PHE A 32 6.35 -9.43 -5.15
C PHE A 32 5.87 -7.98 -5.39
N GLU A 33 5.52 -7.60 -6.62
CA GLU A 33 4.93 -6.29 -6.91
C GLU A 33 3.46 -6.23 -6.52
N PHE A 34 2.74 -7.34 -6.72
CA PHE A 34 1.36 -7.52 -6.31
C PHE A 34 1.17 -7.27 -4.82
N ASN A 35 2.04 -7.83 -4.00
CA ASN A 35 2.00 -7.66 -2.55
C ASN A 35 2.40 -6.24 -2.11
N ARG A 36 3.16 -5.52 -2.94
CA ARG A 36 3.63 -4.14 -2.70
C ARG A 36 2.79 -3.11 -3.47
N ASN A 37 1.47 -3.30 -3.48
CA ASN A 37 0.51 -2.50 -4.25
C ASN A 37 0.15 -1.13 -3.65
N VAL A 38 0.82 -0.71 -2.56
CA VAL A 38 0.71 0.64 -2.00
C VAL A 38 1.99 1.41 -2.29
N ILE A 39 1.85 2.60 -2.87
CA ILE A 39 2.98 3.46 -3.21
C ILE A 39 2.75 4.88 -2.70
N LYS A 40 3.85 5.60 -2.46
CA LYS A 40 3.84 7.05 -2.30
C LYS A 40 4.48 7.71 -3.51
N VAL A 41 3.82 8.73 -4.03
CA VAL A 41 4.32 9.57 -5.13
C VAL A 41 4.35 11.03 -4.71
N ASP A 42 5.26 11.79 -5.30
CA ASP A 42 5.30 13.24 -5.12
C ASP A 42 4.20 13.96 -5.96
N LYS A 43 4.21 15.29 -5.93
CA LYS A 43 3.32 16.13 -6.74
C LYS A 43 3.49 15.98 -8.26
N ASN A 44 4.62 15.43 -8.71
CA ASN A 44 4.97 15.22 -10.11
C ASN A 44 4.80 13.75 -10.55
N ASP A 45 4.12 12.93 -9.74
CA ASP A 45 3.93 11.48 -9.97
C ASP A 45 5.24 10.65 -9.91
N VAL A 46 6.31 11.17 -9.31
CA VAL A 46 7.55 10.40 -9.06
C VAL A 46 7.35 9.49 -7.85
N ILE A 47 7.63 8.19 -8.01
CA ILE A 47 7.55 7.21 -6.93
C ILE A 47 8.65 7.49 -5.90
N LEU A 48 8.24 7.81 -4.67
CA LEU A 48 9.13 8.00 -3.53
C LEU A 48 9.44 6.66 -2.83
N TRP A 49 8.41 5.85 -2.61
CA TRP A 49 8.57 4.49 -2.09
C TRP A 49 7.40 3.58 -2.46
N ARG A 50 7.64 2.26 -2.35
CA ARG A 50 6.62 1.21 -2.33
C ARG A 50 6.59 0.57 -0.95
N ILE A 51 5.39 0.20 -0.48
CA ILE A 51 5.21 -0.40 0.84
C ILE A 51 6.07 -1.66 0.96
N LYS A 52 6.72 -1.82 2.12
CA LYS A 52 7.52 -3.00 2.43
C LYS A 52 6.59 -4.06 3.02
N VAL A 53 6.70 -5.30 2.54
CA VAL A 53 5.90 -6.43 3.02
C VAL A 53 6.71 -7.31 3.97
N PRO A 54 6.11 -7.78 5.08
CA PRO A 54 6.74 -8.78 5.95
C PRO A 54 6.42 -10.18 5.42
N GLY A 55 7.43 -10.93 5.00
CA GLY A 55 7.28 -12.37 4.70
C GLY A 55 7.77 -12.79 3.31
N LYS A 56 7.40 -14.01 2.92
CA LYS A 56 7.82 -14.65 1.67
C LYS A 56 7.04 -14.07 0.49
N ASP A 57 7.77 -13.65 -0.54
CA ASP A 57 7.24 -13.05 -1.77
C ASP A 57 6.45 -14.03 -2.68
N ASP A 58 6.24 -15.28 -2.24
CA ASP A 58 5.68 -16.36 -3.07
C ASP A 58 4.15 -16.49 -2.97
N TRP A 59 3.51 -15.87 -1.98
CA TRP A 59 2.06 -15.95 -1.76
C TRP A 59 1.40 -14.62 -2.06
N GLU A 60 0.30 -14.65 -2.82
CA GLU A 60 -0.50 -13.46 -3.14
C GLU A 60 -1.27 -12.96 -1.91
N ALA A 61 -0.70 -11.96 -1.23
CA ALA A 61 -1.30 -11.31 -0.07
C ALA A 61 -1.09 -9.79 -0.20
N PRO A 62 -1.93 -9.09 -0.97
CA PRO A 62 -1.82 -7.66 -1.18
C PRO A 62 -2.45 -6.88 -0.03
N PHE A 63 -2.24 -5.57 -0.02
CA PHE A 63 -3.06 -4.68 0.79
C PHE A 63 -4.39 -4.41 0.09
N LEU A 64 -5.48 -4.46 0.84
CA LEU A 64 -6.84 -4.31 0.32
C LEU A 64 -7.43 -2.93 0.59
N LYS A 65 -6.84 -2.19 1.54
CA LYS A 65 -7.38 -0.91 2.00
C LYS A 65 -6.30 -0.05 2.65
N ILE A 66 -6.41 1.26 2.45
CA ILE A 66 -5.63 2.28 3.17
C ILE A 66 -6.55 3.35 3.80
N LYS A 67 -6.15 3.88 4.95
CA LYS A 67 -6.80 5.00 5.64
C LYS A 67 -5.75 5.94 6.24
N LEU A 68 -6.01 7.24 6.21
CA LEU A 68 -5.24 8.23 6.97
C LEU A 68 -6.04 8.61 8.22
N ARG A 69 -5.47 8.44 9.40
CA ARG A 69 -6.10 8.75 10.70
C ARG A 69 -5.10 9.50 11.56
N GLN A 70 -5.43 10.74 11.93
CA GLN A 70 -4.57 11.56 12.80
C GLN A 70 -3.10 11.61 12.32
N GLY A 71 -2.89 11.80 11.01
CA GLY A 71 -1.55 11.82 10.39
C GLY A 71 -0.91 10.45 10.15
N LYS A 72 -1.49 9.37 10.64
CA LYS A 72 -0.98 8.00 10.47
C LYS A 72 -1.62 7.29 9.28
N LEU A 73 -0.81 6.73 8.41
CA LEU A 73 -1.27 5.88 7.33
C LEU A 73 -1.44 4.44 7.85
N ILE A 74 -2.65 3.92 7.71
CA ILE A 74 -3.02 2.57 8.12
C ILE A 74 -3.35 1.75 6.89
N ALA A 75 -2.70 0.59 6.74
CA ALA A 75 -2.91 -0.35 5.65
C ALA A 75 -3.45 -1.68 6.18
N TYR A 76 -4.44 -2.24 5.48
CA TYR A 76 -5.08 -3.51 5.83
C TYR A 76 -4.66 -4.56 4.82
N HIS A 77 -4.05 -5.62 5.32
CA HIS A 77 -3.49 -6.72 4.54
C HIS A 77 -4.52 -7.83 4.34
N TRP A 78 -4.47 -8.53 3.20
CA TRP A 78 -5.39 -9.62 2.89
C TRP A 78 -5.40 -10.73 3.94
N ALA A 79 -4.24 -11.02 4.55
CA ALA A 79 -4.12 -12.01 5.62
C ALA A 79 -4.66 -11.55 7.00
N GLY A 80 -5.41 -10.45 7.07
CA GLY A 80 -6.07 -9.98 8.31
C GLY A 80 -5.22 -9.05 9.19
N GLY A 81 -4.03 -8.64 8.75
CA GLY A 81 -3.18 -7.71 9.51
C GLY A 81 -3.51 -6.24 9.25
N GLU A 82 -3.57 -5.44 10.31
CA GLU A 82 -3.63 -3.97 10.26
C GLU A 82 -2.26 -3.40 10.61
N PHE A 83 -1.72 -2.55 9.73
CA PHE A 83 -0.35 -2.04 9.83
C PHE A 83 -0.31 -0.52 9.80
N GLU A 84 0.51 0.09 10.66
CA GLU A 84 0.93 1.48 10.52
C GLU A 84 2.04 1.53 9.48
N VAL A 85 1.92 2.42 8.49
CA VAL A 85 2.91 2.62 7.43
C VAL A 85 3.69 3.90 7.71
N ASN A 86 5.01 3.80 7.75
CA ASN A 86 5.89 4.96 7.82
C ASN A 86 5.84 5.72 6.48
N LEU A 87 5.42 6.98 6.54
CA LEU A 87 5.25 7.85 5.37
C LEU A 87 6.57 8.29 4.73
N GLU A 88 7.70 8.11 5.41
CA GLU A 88 9.03 8.48 4.92
C GLU A 88 9.60 7.40 4.00
N ASP A 89 9.47 6.11 4.37
CA ASP A 89 10.19 5.02 3.72
C ASP A 89 9.33 3.81 3.32
N GLY A 90 8.03 3.82 3.64
CA GLY A 90 7.10 2.73 3.34
C GLY A 90 7.28 1.49 4.20
N SER A 91 8.10 1.53 5.26
CA SER A 91 8.17 0.45 6.26
C SER A 91 6.85 0.34 7.03
N ILE A 92 6.56 -0.85 7.55
CA ILE A 92 5.30 -1.11 8.26
C ILE A 92 5.53 -1.69 9.65
N LYS A 93 4.63 -1.36 10.56
CA LYS A 93 4.56 -1.91 11.91
C LYS A 93 3.18 -2.51 12.13
N LEU A 94 3.12 -3.77 12.53
CA LEU A 94 1.87 -4.44 12.88
C LEU A 94 1.22 -3.72 14.08
N ILE A 95 -0.06 -3.37 13.92
CA ILE A 95 -0.90 -2.81 14.98
C ILE A 95 -1.77 -3.91 15.57
N GLN A 96 -2.44 -4.69 14.71
CA GLN A 96 -3.42 -5.70 15.12
C GLN A 96 -3.51 -6.82 14.09
N GLU A 97 -3.70 -8.07 14.54
CA GLU A 97 -4.15 -9.18 13.72
C GLU A 97 -5.63 -9.45 13.99
N HIS A 98 -6.41 -9.58 12.93
CA HIS A 98 -7.77 -10.10 12.98
C HIS A 98 -7.70 -11.58 12.55
N ARG A 99 -7.53 -12.47 13.52
CA ARG A 99 -7.62 -13.93 13.34
C ARG A 99 -8.97 -14.44 13.80
#